data_AF-A0A7R9MH66-F1
#
_entry.id   AF-A0A7R9MH66-F1
#
_cell.length_a   1.000
_cell.length_b   1.000
_cell.length_c   1.000
_cell.angle_alpha   90.00
_cell.angle_beta   90.00
_cell.angle_gamma   90.00
#
_symmetry.space_group_name_H-M   'P 1'
#
loop_
_entity.id
_entity.type
_entity.pdbx_description
1 polymer ?
#
loop_
_entity_poly.entity_id
_entity_poly.type
_entity_poly.pdbx_seq_one_letter_code
_entity_poly.pdbx_strand_id
1 'polypeptide(L)'
;AIIIFSTLAYYAEKDVPETLFTSIPSTFWWACITMTTVGYGDIFPVTMFGKAVAIACCMSGIVVIALPIPIMVTKFTELYKKQLRRERAIQHREVVNSGKIQKSYDSLELEVTPISLAHESQPPVSQQELHFNATGADNSHTDPTQTDDKTGDQKVILNIGGVRHVVMRRSLKRLPLTRLGRLRESKAVVSELCDDYNPIDNEYYFDRNNTTLEPILALYSTGNLHLTEGICALGFSKELEYWGIDESLISRCCQHRYHQRKRQLLDDIREDEEFETKHTVDSTGPSSTGSLSYQQRLWRVLDKPYSSPIARILFVVSILFTIVSTVVVIMSSMEMLWETDPIIK
;
A
#
# COMPACT_ATOMS: atom_id res chain seq x y z
N ALA A 1 32.13 -14.97 22.64
CA ALA A 1 32.37 -14.35 21.31
C ALA A 1 32.63 -12.85 21.45
N ILE A 2 31.68 -12.05 21.97
CA ILE A 2 31.82 -10.59 22.14
C ILE A 2 33.13 -10.21 22.85
N ILE A 3 33.43 -10.80 24.02
CA ILE A 3 34.66 -10.51 24.79
C ILE A 3 35.93 -10.83 23.98
N ILE A 4 35.92 -11.95 23.23
CA ILE A 4 37.06 -12.42 22.44
C ILE A 4 37.34 -11.45 21.30
N PHE A 5 36.32 -11.12 20.49
CA PHE A 5 36.48 -10.20 19.36
C PHE A 5 36.77 -8.77 19.80
N SER A 6 36.23 -8.34 20.94
CA SER A 6 36.55 -7.03 21.51
C SER A 6 38.02 -6.93 21.92
N THR A 7 38.55 -7.99 22.52
CA THR A 7 39.96 -8.04 22.92
C THR A 7 40.87 -8.06 21.69
N LEU A 8 40.55 -8.88 20.69
CA LEU A 8 41.30 -8.96 19.43
C LEU A 8 41.30 -7.63 18.66
N ALA A 9 40.15 -6.95 18.57
CA ALA A 9 40.05 -5.66 17.89
C ALA A 9 40.79 -4.54 18.65
N TYR A 10 40.72 -4.54 19.99
CA TYR A 10 41.52 -3.62 20.80
C TYR A 10 43.01 -3.80 20.53
N TYR A 11 43.53 -5.04 20.56
CA TYR A 11 44.94 -5.28 20.28
C TYR A 11 45.34 -5.00 18.83
N ALA A 12 44.41 -5.11 17.88
CA ALA A 12 44.64 -4.77 16.48
C ALA A 12 44.77 -3.26 16.24
N GLU A 13 44.04 -2.45 17.00
CA GLU A 13 43.87 -1.00 16.73
C GLU A 13 44.52 -0.09 17.78
N LYS A 14 44.96 -0.61 18.93
CA LYS A 14 45.49 0.20 20.05
C LYS A 14 46.69 1.10 19.70
N ASP A 15 47.47 0.73 18.69
CA ASP A 15 48.70 1.43 18.31
C ASP A 15 48.44 2.49 17.21
N VAL A 16 47.18 2.67 16.80
CA VAL A 16 46.76 3.65 15.78
C VAL A 16 46.44 4.99 16.45
N PRO A 17 47.00 6.13 15.96
CA PRO A 17 46.67 7.45 16.49
C PRO A 17 45.19 7.79 16.26
N GLU A 18 44.55 8.41 17.26
CA GLU A 18 43.13 8.83 17.25
C GLU A 18 42.11 7.68 17.10
N THR A 19 42.49 6.45 17.44
CA THR A 19 41.58 5.32 17.46
C THR A 19 40.51 5.44 18.55
N LEU A 20 39.27 5.05 18.22
CA LEU A 20 38.17 4.94 19.20
C LEU A 20 38.27 3.66 20.05
N PHE A 21 39.22 2.77 19.74
CA PHE A 21 39.51 1.54 20.48
C PHE A 21 40.37 1.82 21.72
N THR A 22 39.86 2.63 22.64
CA THR A 22 40.64 3.13 23.81
C THR A 22 40.80 2.08 24.92
N SER A 23 39.82 1.20 25.10
CA SER A 23 39.83 0.14 26.12
C SER A 23 39.02 -1.08 25.68
N ILE A 24 39.28 -2.24 26.30
CA ILE A 24 38.52 -3.47 26.03
C ILE A 24 37.00 -3.26 26.27
N PRO A 25 36.55 -2.66 27.40
CA PRO A 25 35.13 -2.39 27.62
C PRO A 25 34.53 -1.42 26.60
N SER A 26 35.26 -0.37 26.18
CA SER A 26 34.76 0.51 25.11
C SER A 26 34.61 -0.22 23.77
N THR A 27 35.49 -1.20 23.52
CA THR A 27 35.44 -2.03 22.30
C THR A 27 34.28 -3.04 22.34
N PHE A 28 33.70 -3.33 23.51
CA PHE A 28 32.53 -4.20 23.61
C PHE A 28 31.35 -3.64 22.83
N TRP A 29 31.16 -2.33 22.85
CA TRP A 29 30.11 -1.68 22.08
C TRP A 29 30.23 -2.02 20.59
N TRP A 30 31.42 -1.81 20.02
CA TRP A 30 31.72 -2.16 18.63
C TRP A 30 31.50 -3.66 18.34
N ALA A 31 31.98 -4.56 19.20
CA ALA A 31 31.80 -5.99 18.98
C ALA A 31 30.33 -6.43 19.08
N CYS A 32 29.55 -5.85 20.00
CA CYS A 32 28.12 -6.08 20.11
C CYS A 32 27.38 -5.69 18.83
N ILE A 33 27.52 -4.44 18.38
CA ILE A 33 26.82 -3.93 17.19
C ILE A 33 27.27 -4.61 15.89
N THR A 34 28.52 -5.07 15.84
CA THR A 34 29.08 -5.81 14.70
C THR A 34 28.57 -7.25 14.66
N MET A 35 28.56 -7.94 15.82
CA MET A 35 28.02 -9.29 15.92
C MET A 35 26.51 -9.36 15.68
N THR A 36 25.77 -8.31 16.06
CA THR A 36 24.32 -8.19 15.78
C THR A 36 24.01 -7.64 14.40
N THR A 37 25.04 -7.40 13.56
CA THR A 37 24.91 -6.87 12.20
C THR A 37 24.27 -5.47 12.08
N VAL A 38 24.16 -4.72 13.19
CA VAL A 38 23.58 -3.37 13.22
C VAL A 38 24.52 -2.34 12.61
N GLY A 39 25.78 -2.33 13.05
CA GLY A 39 26.87 -1.54 12.46
C GLY A 39 26.58 -0.05 12.23
N TYR A 40 26.51 0.77 13.30
CA TYR A 40 26.26 2.22 13.19
C TYR A 40 27.37 3.00 12.46
N GLY A 41 28.57 2.43 12.31
CA GLY A 41 29.70 3.07 11.64
C GLY A 41 30.40 4.15 12.47
N ASP A 42 30.05 4.27 13.76
CA ASP A 42 30.66 5.14 14.75
C ASP A 42 32.07 4.70 15.16
N ILE A 43 32.29 3.38 15.24
CA ILE A 43 33.58 2.76 15.52
C ILE A 43 33.87 1.72 14.44
N PHE A 44 35.06 1.75 13.85
CA PHE A 44 35.47 0.77 12.84
C PHE A 44 36.99 0.61 12.82
N PRO A 45 37.51 -0.62 12.61
CA PRO A 45 38.93 -0.85 12.55
C PRO A 45 39.52 -0.31 11.24
N VAL A 46 40.64 0.40 11.33
CA VAL A 46 41.31 0.97 10.16
C VAL A 46 42.47 0.10 9.67
N THR A 47 43.08 -0.68 10.57
CA THR A 47 44.20 -1.57 10.23
C THR A 47 43.74 -2.76 9.38
N MET A 48 44.67 -3.32 8.59
CA MET A 48 44.38 -4.53 7.80
C MET A 48 44.04 -5.73 8.70
N PHE A 49 44.71 -5.84 9.84
CA PHE A 49 44.46 -6.91 10.81
C PHE A 49 43.11 -6.72 11.51
N GLY A 50 42.78 -5.50 11.95
CA GLY A 50 41.49 -5.19 12.56
C GLY A 50 40.32 -5.43 11.59
N LYS A 51 40.48 -5.15 10.30
CA LYS A 51 39.49 -5.49 9.26
C LYS A 51 39.29 -7.00 9.12
N ALA A 52 40.35 -7.80 9.19
CA ALA A 52 40.22 -9.26 9.19
C ALA A 52 39.48 -9.76 10.45
N VAL A 53 39.77 -9.18 11.62
CA VAL A 53 39.05 -9.47 12.87
C VAL A 53 37.57 -9.09 12.76
N ALA A 54 37.24 -7.96 12.13
CA ALA A 54 35.86 -7.53 11.90
C ALA A 54 35.09 -8.53 11.03
N ILE A 55 35.68 -9.01 9.94
CA ILE A 55 35.05 -10.01 9.06
C ILE A 55 34.75 -11.30 9.83
N ALA A 56 35.73 -11.79 10.60
CA ALA A 56 35.55 -12.98 11.43
C ALA A 56 34.46 -12.77 12.52
N CYS A 57 34.41 -11.57 13.10
CA CYS A 57 33.40 -11.17 14.08
C CYS A 57 31.99 -11.23 13.47
N CYS A 58 31.78 -10.59 12.30
CA CYS A 58 30.51 -10.61 11.57
C CYS A 58 30.06 -12.04 11.25
N MET A 59 30.94 -12.86 10.68
CA MET A 59 30.64 -14.26 10.36
C MET A 59 30.22 -15.05 11.60
N SER A 60 30.93 -14.87 12.71
CA SER A 60 30.60 -15.54 13.96
C SER A 60 29.24 -15.08 14.53
N GLY A 61 28.91 -13.79 14.40
CA GLY A 61 27.64 -13.22 14.84
C GLY A 61 26.45 -13.81 14.10
N ILE A 62 26.55 -13.91 12.77
CA ILE A 62 25.51 -14.53 11.92
C ILE A 62 25.26 -15.97 12.36
N VAL A 63 26.30 -16.77 12.59
CA VAL A 63 26.16 -18.16 13.06
C VAL A 63 25.48 -18.22 14.42
N VAL A 64 25.90 -17.36 15.37
CA VAL A 64 25.30 -17.31 16.72
C VAL A 64 23.82 -16.93 16.69
N ILE A 65 23.41 -16.03 15.80
CA ILE A 65 22.01 -15.62 15.65
C ILE A 65 21.20 -16.66 14.86
N ALA A 66 21.80 -17.35 13.90
CA ALA A 66 21.12 -18.34 13.07
C ALA A 66 20.80 -19.64 13.80
N LEU A 67 21.62 -20.07 14.76
CA LEU A 67 21.44 -21.37 15.43
C LEU A 67 20.19 -21.47 16.35
N PRO A 68 19.82 -20.45 17.15
CA PRO A 68 18.64 -20.53 18.01
C PRO A 68 17.31 -20.56 17.26
N ILE A 69 17.23 -19.92 16.07
CA ILE A 69 15.95 -19.76 15.36
C ILE A 69 15.36 -21.13 14.95
N PRO A 70 16.08 -22.05 14.28
CA PRO A 70 15.56 -23.38 13.97
C PRO A 70 15.26 -24.23 15.21
N ILE A 71 16.06 -24.11 16.26
CA ILE A 71 15.84 -24.84 17.52
C ILE A 71 14.53 -24.38 18.18
N MET A 72 14.28 -23.07 18.20
CA MET A 72 13.03 -22.51 18.70
C MET A 72 11.85 -22.92 17.83
N VAL A 73 11.97 -22.82 16.50
CA VAL A 73 10.92 -23.20 15.55
C VAL A 73 10.55 -24.68 15.71
N THR A 74 11.52 -25.59 15.76
CA THR A 74 11.25 -27.02 15.93
C THR A 74 10.50 -27.32 17.23
N LYS A 75 10.86 -26.64 18.33
CA LYS A 75 10.14 -26.75 19.62
C LYS A 75 8.74 -26.19 19.55
N PHE A 76 8.55 -25.03 18.91
CA PHE A 76 7.22 -24.47 18.71
C PHE A 76 6.35 -25.37 17.81
N THR A 77 6.91 -25.94 16.75
CA THR A 77 6.23 -26.92 15.90
C THR A 77 5.86 -28.17 16.68
N GLU A 78 6.74 -28.69 17.56
CA GLU A 78 6.41 -29.81 18.46
C GLU A 78 5.25 -29.47 19.40
N LEU A 79 5.27 -28.27 20.01
CA LEU A 79 4.21 -27.81 20.90
C LEU A 79 2.88 -27.60 20.17
N TYR A 80 2.91 -27.00 18.99
CA TYR A 80 1.75 -26.81 18.13
C TYR A 80 1.15 -28.16 17.70
N LYS A 81 1.99 -29.09 17.21
CA LYS A 81 1.57 -30.47 16.90
C LYS A 81 0.94 -31.15 18.13
N LYS A 82 1.49 -30.94 19.33
CA LYS A 82 0.95 -31.49 20.59
C LYS A 82 -0.41 -30.88 20.97
N GLN A 83 -0.63 -29.60 20.72
CA GLN A 83 -1.92 -28.93 20.93
C GLN A 83 -2.98 -29.47 19.96
N LEU A 84 -2.69 -29.55 18.65
CA LEU A 84 -3.63 -30.11 17.67
C LEU A 84 -4.03 -31.56 18.01
N ARG A 85 -3.08 -32.38 18.46
CA ARG A 85 -3.39 -33.76 18.89
C ARG A 85 -4.35 -33.78 20.09
N ARG A 86 -4.22 -32.84 21.03
CA ARG A 86 -5.15 -32.73 22.18
C ARG A 86 -6.54 -32.30 21.73
N GLU A 87 -6.64 -31.32 20.83
CA GLU A 87 -7.91 -30.86 20.28
C GLU A 87 -8.63 -31.96 19.50
N ARG A 88 -7.92 -32.68 18.61
CA ARG A 88 -8.49 -33.83 17.88
C ARG A 88 -8.94 -34.95 18.82
N ALA A 89 -8.20 -35.22 19.90
CA ALA A 89 -8.59 -36.23 20.88
C ALA A 89 -9.87 -35.85 21.65
N ILE A 90 -10.05 -34.57 21.95
CA ILE A 90 -11.28 -34.04 22.57
C ILE A 90 -12.45 -34.15 21.58
N GLN A 91 -12.28 -33.69 20.34
CA GLN A 91 -13.31 -33.79 19.29
C GLN A 91 -13.73 -35.24 19.03
N HIS A 92 -12.77 -36.15 18.90
CA HIS A 92 -13.07 -37.58 18.71
C HIS A 92 -13.86 -38.14 19.90
N ARG A 93 -13.50 -37.76 21.14
CA ARG A 93 -14.24 -38.16 22.34
C ARG A 93 -15.67 -37.63 22.34
N GLU A 94 -15.89 -36.39 21.91
CA GLU A 94 -17.22 -35.79 21.79
C GLU A 94 -18.08 -36.50 20.74
N VAL A 95 -17.54 -36.76 19.54
CA VAL A 95 -18.26 -37.48 18.47
C VAL A 95 -18.65 -38.89 18.91
N VAL A 96 -17.73 -39.63 19.54
CA VAL A 96 -18.04 -40.95 20.09
C VAL A 96 -19.12 -40.87 21.17
N ASN A 97 -19.11 -39.84 22.02
CA ASN A 97 -20.11 -39.66 23.07
C ASN A 97 -21.50 -39.31 22.48
N SER A 98 -21.57 -38.40 21.50
CA SER A 98 -22.80 -38.04 20.80
C SER A 98 -23.42 -39.23 20.07
N GLY A 99 -22.60 -40.07 19.42
CA GLY A 99 -23.07 -41.30 18.77
C GLY A 99 -23.63 -42.34 19.76
N LYS A 100 -23.10 -42.40 20.99
CA LYS A 100 -23.68 -43.25 22.05
C LYS A 100 -25.01 -42.71 22.55
N ILE A 101 -25.14 -41.39 22.70
CA ILE A 101 -26.40 -40.73 23.10
C ILE A 101 -27.48 -40.96 22.03
N GLN A 102 -27.16 -40.77 20.75
CA GLN A 102 -28.10 -41.00 19.65
C GLN A 102 -28.62 -42.45 19.64
N LYS A 103 -27.72 -43.43 19.73
CA LYS A 103 -28.12 -44.86 19.80
C LYS A 103 -29.01 -45.17 21.00
N SER A 104 -28.79 -44.49 22.13
CA SER A 104 -29.64 -44.65 23.32
C SER A 104 -31.03 -44.05 23.12
N TYR A 105 -31.16 -42.93 22.39
CA TYR A 105 -32.43 -42.32 22.02
C TYR A 105 -33.21 -43.16 21.00
N ASP A 106 -32.55 -43.63 19.94
CA ASP A 106 -33.19 -44.49 18.93
C ASP A 106 -33.71 -45.81 19.55
N SER A 107 -33.03 -46.30 20.60
CA SER A 107 -33.50 -47.47 21.37
C SER A 107 -34.73 -47.18 22.23
N LEU A 108 -34.95 -45.92 22.64
CA LEU A 108 -36.10 -45.48 23.43
C LEU A 108 -37.32 -45.14 22.56
N GLU A 109 -37.13 -44.58 21.35
CA GLU A 109 -38.23 -44.25 20.43
C GLU A 109 -38.94 -45.48 19.86
N LEU A 110 -38.22 -46.60 19.69
CA LEU A 110 -38.81 -47.88 19.27
C LEU A 110 -39.85 -48.44 20.27
N GLU A 111 -39.93 -47.90 21.48
CA GLU A 111 -40.86 -48.33 22.53
C GLU A 111 -42.16 -47.49 22.57
N VAL A 112 -42.26 -46.40 21.79
CA VAL A 112 -43.45 -45.50 21.82
C VAL A 112 -44.27 -45.62 20.53
N THR A 113 -45.38 -46.35 20.58
CA THR A 113 -46.39 -46.40 19.50
C THR A 113 -47.21 -45.10 19.42
N PRO A 114 -47.49 -44.53 18.22
CA PRO A 114 -48.32 -43.35 18.10
C PRO A 114 -49.82 -43.68 18.20
N ILE A 115 -50.51 -43.00 19.12
CA ILE A 115 -51.97 -43.02 19.26
C ILE A 115 -52.57 -42.10 18.18
N SER A 116 -53.31 -42.68 17.23
CA SER A 116 -54.15 -41.99 16.24
C SER A 116 -55.41 -41.41 16.90
N LEU A 117 -55.87 -40.23 16.46
CA LEU A 117 -57.29 -39.81 16.40
C LEU A 117 -57.44 -38.49 15.58
N ALA A 118 -58.04 -38.60 14.38
CA ALA A 118 -59.32 -38.01 13.93
C ALA A 118 -59.33 -36.47 13.70
N HIS A 119 -59.31 -35.99 12.44
CA HIS A 119 -60.44 -35.75 11.50
C HIS A 119 -61.21 -34.45 11.77
N GLU A 120 -61.04 -33.45 10.89
CA GLU A 120 -62.10 -32.49 10.52
C GLU A 120 -61.85 -32.00 9.07
N SER A 121 -62.95 -31.84 8.33
CA SER A 121 -63.09 -31.75 6.88
C SER A 121 -63.30 -30.32 6.34
N GLN A 122 -62.90 -30.03 5.08
CA GLN A 122 -63.37 -28.87 4.29
C GLN A 122 -63.47 -29.18 2.78
N PRO A 123 -64.53 -28.73 2.05
CA PRO A 123 -64.68 -28.87 0.60
C PRO A 123 -64.23 -27.58 -0.17
N PRO A 124 -64.16 -27.62 -1.52
CA PRO A 124 -63.40 -26.65 -2.34
C PRO A 124 -64.26 -25.49 -2.86
N VAL A 125 -63.68 -24.39 -3.38
CA VAL A 125 -64.23 -23.54 -4.47
C VAL A 125 -63.26 -22.42 -4.93
N SER A 126 -63.14 -22.35 -6.27
CA SER A 126 -62.77 -21.31 -7.27
C SER A 126 -61.91 -20.07 -6.99
N GLN A 127 -61.09 -19.80 -8.02
CA GLN A 127 -60.39 -18.56 -8.39
C GLN A 127 -61.32 -17.34 -8.58
N GLN A 128 -60.88 -16.15 -8.15
CA GLN A 128 -61.16 -14.89 -8.86
C GLN A 128 -60.14 -13.79 -8.50
N GLU A 129 -59.69 -13.07 -9.53
CA GLU A 129 -58.77 -11.94 -9.51
C GLU A 129 -59.31 -10.72 -8.74
N LEU A 130 -58.41 -9.87 -8.22
CA LEU A 130 -58.71 -8.48 -7.89
C LEU A 130 -57.48 -7.58 -8.03
N HIS A 131 -57.55 -6.68 -9.01
CA HIS A 131 -56.78 -5.45 -9.12
C HIS A 131 -56.98 -4.56 -7.89
N PHE A 132 -55.95 -3.82 -7.46
CA PHE A 132 -56.19 -2.48 -6.89
C PHE A 132 -55.03 -1.51 -7.12
N ASN A 133 -55.41 -0.30 -7.52
CA ASN A 133 -54.59 0.81 -7.98
C ASN A 133 -53.90 1.58 -6.86
N ALA A 134 -52.82 2.26 -7.25
CA ALA A 134 -52.18 3.33 -6.51
C ALA A 134 -52.99 4.64 -6.60
N THR A 135 -53.11 5.34 -5.48
CA THR A 135 -53.46 6.77 -5.40
C THR A 135 -52.81 7.39 -4.16
N GLY A 136 -52.30 8.61 -4.30
CA GLY A 136 -51.89 9.45 -3.17
C GLY A 136 -50.97 10.59 -3.58
N ALA A 137 -51.55 11.65 -4.14
CA ALA A 137 -50.93 12.96 -4.30
C ALA A 137 -51.01 13.75 -2.99
N ASP A 138 -50.06 14.65 -2.74
CA ASP A 138 -50.32 15.88 -1.99
C ASP A 138 -49.37 17.01 -2.40
N ASN A 139 -49.95 18.18 -2.60
CA ASN A 139 -49.34 19.46 -3.00
C ASN A 139 -49.75 20.51 -1.95
N SER A 140 -48.81 21.37 -1.52
CA SER A 140 -48.95 22.84 -1.38
C SER A 140 -48.05 23.41 -0.28
N HIS A 141 -47.22 24.40 -0.62
CA HIS A 141 -47.42 25.80 -0.24
C HIS A 141 -46.30 26.70 -0.79
N THR A 142 -46.72 27.78 -1.44
CA THR A 142 -45.94 28.91 -1.96
C THR A 142 -45.94 30.08 -0.97
N ASP A 143 -44.86 30.85 -0.91
CA ASP A 143 -44.95 32.33 -0.84
C ASP A 143 -43.67 33.00 -1.38
N PRO A 144 -43.73 34.25 -1.92
CA PRO A 144 -42.87 34.74 -2.98
C PRO A 144 -41.80 35.73 -2.52
N THR A 145 -40.68 35.75 -3.22
CA THR A 145 -39.89 36.99 -3.40
C THR A 145 -39.23 36.91 -4.77
N GLN A 146 -39.89 37.53 -5.73
CA GLN A 146 -39.54 37.51 -7.14
C GLN A 146 -38.93 38.87 -7.49
N THR A 147 -37.60 38.95 -7.50
CA THR A 147 -36.84 39.90 -8.32
C THR A 147 -35.59 39.20 -8.83
N ASP A 148 -35.49 39.09 -10.18
CA ASP A 148 -34.34 38.66 -10.99
C ASP A 148 -33.92 37.17 -11.09
N ASP A 149 -34.81 36.26 -11.51
CA ASP A 149 -34.43 34.84 -11.76
C ASP A 149 -34.67 34.29 -13.18
N LYS A 150 -34.65 35.13 -14.22
CA LYS A 150 -34.62 34.65 -15.62
C LYS A 150 -33.21 34.28 -16.13
N THR A 151 -32.17 34.64 -15.39
CA THR A 151 -30.75 34.37 -15.73
C THR A 151 -30.22 33.06 -15.14
N GLY A 152 -30.98 32.38 -14.28
CA GLY A 152 -30.58 31.12 -13.63
C GLY A 152 -30.59 29.89 -14.54
N ASP A 153 -31.51 29.83 -15.50
CA ASP A 153 -31.74 28.68 -16.39
C ASP A 153 -30.97 28.75 -17.72
N GLN A 154 -30.09 29.74 -17.89
CA GLN A 154 -29.25 29.84 -19.08
C GLN A 154 -28.21 28.70 -19.11
N LYS A 155 -28.17 27.96 -20.22
CA LYS A 155 -27.13 26.96 -20.49
C LYS A 155 -25.83 27.65 -20.90
N VAL A 156 -24.72 27.11 -20.42
CA VAL A 156 -23.36 27.49 -20.78
C VAL A 156 -22.67 26.26 -21.36
N ILE A 157 -21.98 26.42 -22.48
CA ILE A 157 -21.23 25.35 -23.14
C ILE A 157 -19.76 25.52 -22.78
N LEU A 158 -19.15 24.48 -22.21
CA LEU A 158 -17.73 24.42 -21.88
C LEU A 158 -17.08 23.40 -22.82
N ASN A 159 -16.22 23.86 -23.72
CA ASN A 159 -15.47 23.03 -24.65
C ASN A 159 -14.06 22.81 -24.11
N ILE A 160 -13.77 21.59 -23.65
CA ILE A 160 -12.53 21.25 -22.96
C ILE A 160 -11.82 20.18 -23.76
N GLY A 161 -10.70 20.54 -24.40
CA GLY A 161 -9.95 19.65 -25.28
C GLY A 161 -10.78 19.09 -26.45
N GLY A 162 -11.74 19.88 -26.95
CA GLY A 162 -12.64 19.50 -28.05
C GLY A 162 -13.94 18.82 -27.62
N VAL A 163 -14.12 18.49 -26.32
CA VAL A 163 -15.35 17.87 -25.81
C VAL A 163 -16.26 18.93 -25.20
N ARG A 164 -17.52 18.96 -25.66
CA ARG A 164 -18.54 19.91 -25.21
C ARG A 164 -19.29 19.39 -23.98
N HIS A 165 -19.23 20.16 -22.90
CA HIS A 165 -19.95 19.93 -21.66
C HIS A 165 -20.98 21.04 -21.47
N VAL A 166 -22.25 20.65 -21.32
CA VAL A 166 -23.35 21.61 -21.10
C VAL A 166 -23.65 21.70 -19.62
N VAL A 167 -23.51 22.90 -19.05
CA VAL A 167 -23.79 23.18 -17.64
C VAL A 167 -24.80 24.30 -17.48
N MET A 168 -25.55 24.30 -16.39
CA MET A 168 -26.48 25.39 -16.08
C MET A 168 -25.74 26.53 -15.39
N ARG A 169 -26.03 27.78 -15.75
CA ARG A 169 -25.41 28.97 -15.13
C ARG A 169 -25.65 29.02 -13.62
N ARG A 170 -26.79 28.51 -13.15
CA ARG A 170 -27.07 28.34 -11.69
C ARG A 170 -26.07 27.42 -10.98
N SER A 171 -25.58 26.37 -11.62
CA SER A 171 -24.61 25.43 -11.01
C SER A 171 -23.27 26.11 -10.74
N LEU A 172 -22.85 27.03 -11.62
CA LEU A 172 -21.64 27.82 -11.45
C LEU A 172 -21.73 28.81 -10.27
N LYS A 173 -22.95 29.19 -9.84
CA LYS A 173 -23.15 30.07 -8.68
C LYS A 173 -22.68 29.44 -7.36
N ARG A 174 -22.56 28.10 -7.29
CA ARG A 174 -22.19 27.39 -6.06
C ARG A 174 -20.77 27.70 -5.59
N LEU A 175 -19.84 27.85 -6.53
CA LEU A 175 -18.43 28.09 -6.23
C LEU A 175 -17.95 29.35 -6.95
N PRO A 176 -18.34 30.55 -6.49
CA PRO A 176 -18.13 31.79 -7.24
C PRO A 176 -16.66 32.18 -7.42
N LEU A 177 -15.77 31.76 -6.50
CA LEU A 177 -14.34 32.10 -6.51
C LEU A 177 -13.51 31.23 -7.47
N THR A 178 -14.07 30.13 -7.95
CA THR A 178 -13.41 29.22 -8.90
C THR A 178 -13.39 29.83 -10.31
N ARG A 179 -12.49 29.32 -11.17
CA ARG A 179 -12.39 29.79 -12.57
C ARG A 179 -13.73 29.70 -13.31
N LEU A 180 -14.45 28.58 -13.18
CA LEU A 180 -15.77 28.41 -13.80
C LEU A 180 -16.85 29.26 -13.13
N GLY A 181 -16.76 29.47 -11.80
CA GLY A 181 -17.67 30.38 -11.09
C GLY A 181 -17.58 31.83 -11.57
N ARG A 182 -16.35 32.28 -11.88
CA ARG A 182 -16.07 33.64 -12.37
C ARG A 182 -16.60 33.91 -13.78
N LEU A 183 -16.91 32.89 -14.58
CA LEU A 183 -17.60 33.04 -15.88
C LEU A 183 -18.98 33.71 -15.75
N ARG A 184 -19.50 33.84 -14.52
CA ARG A 184 -20.72 34.56 -14.22
C ARG A 184 -20.58 36.08 -14.37
N GLU A 185 -19.45 36.66 -13.97
CA GLU A 185 -19.42 38.05 -13.47
C GLU A 185 -19.19 39.13 -14.53
N SER A 186 -18.62 38.85 -15.69
CA SER A 186 -18.66 39.77 -16.83
C SER A 186 -18.07 39.14 -18.08
N LYS A 187 -18.61 39.48 -19.26
CA LYS A 187 -18.01 39.11 -20.56
C LYS A 187 -16.64 39.78 -20.79
N ALA A 188 -16.31 40.83 -20.05
CA ALA A 188 -15.06 41.59 -20.20
C ALA A 188 -13.82 40.86 -19.67
N VAL A 189 -13.99 39.90 -18.75
CA VAL A 189 -12.88 39.15 -18.11
C VAL A 189 -12.74 37.74 -18.74
N VAL A 190 -13.53 37.44 -19.77
CA VAL A 190 -13.59 36.10 -20.37
C VAL A 190 -12.25 35.68 -20.95
N SER A 191 -11.53 36.59 -21.60
CA SER A 191 -10.18 36.33 -22.14
C SER A 191 -9.12 36.00 -21.08
N GLU A 192 -9.36 36.31 -19.79
CA GLU A 192 -8.46 35.89 -18.70
C GLU A 192 -8.81 34.50 -18.15
N LEU A 193 -10.05 34.04 -18.37
CA LEU A 193 -10.60 32.84 -17.75
C LEU A 193 -10.52 31.62 -18.65
N CYS A 194 -10.71 31.82 -19.96
CA CYS A 194 -10.71 30.78 -20.99
C CYS A 194 -9.83 31.18 -22.18
N ASP A 195 -9.44 30.20 -22.99
CA ASP A 195 -8.52 30.41 -24.10
C ASP A 195 -9.22 31.03 -25.32
N ASP A 196 -10.50 30.70 -25.53
CA ASP A 196 -11.34 31.32 -26.55
C ASP A 196 -12.81 31.36 -26.11
N TYR A 197 -13.59 32.27 -26.67
CA TYR A 197 -15.02 32.43 -26.39
C TYR A 197 -15.81 32.76 -27.65
N ASN A 198 -16.77 31.90 -27.97
CA ASN A 198 -17.73 32.15 -29.03
C ASN A 198 -19.01 32.78 -28.44
N PRO A 199 -19.27 34.07 -28.72
CA PRO A 199 -20.43 34.78 -28.18
C PRO A 199 -21.76 34.37 -28.79
N ILE A 200 -21.75 33.72 -29.96
CA ILE A 200 -22.97 33.28 -30.67
C ILE A 200 -23.54 32.05 -29.97
N ASP A 201 -22.69 31.05 -29.75
CA ASP A 201 -23.09 29.77 -29.14
C ASP A 201 -23.00 29.79 -27.61
N ASN A 202 -22.49 30.90 -27.03
CA ASN A 202 -22.17 31.02 -25.61
C ASN A 202 -21.27 29.86 -25.14
N GLU A 203 -20.23 29.59 -25.93
CA GLU A 203 -19.30 28.48 -25.78
C GLU A 203 -17.91 29.00 -25.37
N TYR A 204 -17.39 28.42 -24.28
CA TYR A 204 -16.09 28.76 -23.71
C TYR A 204 -15.10 27.63 -23.98
N TYR A 205 -13.92 27.95 -24.49
CA TYR A 205 -12.90 26.99 -24.89
C TYR A 205 -11.75 26.93 -23.88
N PHE A 206 -11.31 25.71 -23.57
CA PHE A 206 -10.19 25.43 -22.68
C PHE A 206 -9.27 24.37 -23.31
N ASP A 207 -8.01 24.70 -23.52
CA ASP A 207 -6.97 23.81 -24.05
C ASP A 207 -6.43 22.90 -22.93
N ARG A 208 -7.30 22.04 -22.41
CA ARG A 208 -7.04 21.11 -21.31
C ARG A 208 -7.55 19.71 -21.65
N ASN A 209 -7.00 18.71 -20.98
CA ASN A 209 -7.47 17.33 -21.11
C ASN A 209 -8.81 17.15 -20.35
N ASN A 210 -9.80 16.53 -20.99
CA ASN A 210 -11.11 16.26 -20.39
C ASN A 210 -11.15 15.05 -19.44
N THR A 211 -10.11 14.20 -19.43
CA THR A 211 -10.13 12.88 -18.76
C THR A 211 -10.46 12.95 -17.26
N THR A 212 -10.09 14.05 -16.59
CA THR A 212 -10.29 14.25 -15.14
C THR A 212 -11.38 15.26 -14.80
N LEU A 213 -12.16 15.69 -15.79
CA LEU A 213 -13.11 16.79 -15.64
C LEU A 213 -14.43 16.38 -14.98
N GLU A 214 -14.82 15.11 -15.09
CA GLU A 214 -16.11 14.62 -14.59
C GLU A 214 -16.30 14.86 -13.08
N PRO A 215 -15.34 14.53 -12.18
CA PRO A 215 -15.41 14.90 -10.76
C PRO A 215 -15.57 16.40 -10.51
N ILE A 216 -14.90 17.23 -11.31
CA ILE A 216 -14.92 18.69 -11.18
C ILE A 216 -16.30 19.22 -11.53
N LEU A 217 -16.92 18.78 -12.63
CA LEU A 217 -18.28 19.18 -12.99
C LEU A 217 -19.32 18.65 -11.99
N ALA A 218 -19.11 17.43 -11.47
CA ALA A 218 -19.96 16.85 -10.43
C ALA A 218 -19.97 17.69 -9.15
N LEU A 219 -18.87 18.38 -8.81
CA LEU A 219 -18.83 19.31 -7.68
C LEU A 219 -19.78 20.50 -7.88
N TYR A 220 -19.88 21.07 -9.09
CA TYR A 220 -20.82 22.18 -9.36
C TYR A 220 -22.29 21.73 -9.38
N SER A 221 -22.57 20.45 -9.72
CA SER A 221 -23.95 19.92 -9.75
C SER A 221 -24.40 19.37 -8.39
N THR A 222 -23.56 18.61 -7.69
CA THR A 222 -23.88 17.94 -6.42
C THR A 222 -23.38 18.66 -5.16
N GLY A 223 -22.29 19.42 -5.27
CA GLY A 223 -21.63 20.07 -4.13
C GLY A 223 -20.61 19.18 -3.43
N ASN A 224 -20.43 17.94 -3.89
CA ASN A 224 -19.47 17.00 -3.35
C ASN A 224 -18.42 16.65 -4.40
N LEU A 225 -17.14 16.62 -3.99
CA LEU A 225 -16.02 16.24 -4.84
C LEU A 225 -15.52 14.85 -4.45
N HIS A 226 -15.95 13.85 -5.21
CA HIS A 226 -15.50 12.46 -5.08
C HIS A 226 -14.52 12.09 -6.18
N LEU A 227 -13.52 11.28 -5.86
CA LEU A 227 -12.55 10.78 -6.83
C LEU A 227 -12.97 9.40 -7.35
N THR A 228 -12.95 9.25 -8.67
CA THR A 228 -13.11 7.95 -9.35
C THR A 228 -11.84 7.11 -9.19
N GLU A 229 -11.97 5.79 -9.28
CA GLU A 229 -10.83 4.88 -9.26
C GLU A 229 -9.88 5.12 -10.45
N GLY A 230 -8.58 5.01 -10.20
CA GLY A 230 -7.55 5.15 -11.25
C GLY A 230 -7.08 6.58 -11.53
N ILE A 231 -7.67 7.61 -10.92
CA ILE A 231 -7.20 8.99 -11.08
C ILE A 231 -5.83 9.19 -10.38
N CYS A 232 -4.83 9.68 -11.12
CA CYS A 232 -3.54 10.07 -10.57
C CYS A 232 -3.69 11.29 -9.64
N ALA A 233 -3.24 11.17 -8.39
CA ALA A 233 -3.39 12.23 -7.38
C ALA A 233 -2.61 13.51 -7.75
N LEU A 234 -1.39 13.38 -8.29
CA LEU A 234 -0.58 14.52 -8.71
C LEU A 234 -1.16 15.23 -9.94
N GLY A 235 -1.63 14.46 -10.92
CA GLY A 235 -2.30 15.00 -12.10
C GLY A 235 -3.59 15.74 -11.73
N PHE A 236 -4.41 15.15 -10.86
CA PHE A 236 -5.64 15.78 -10.41
C PHE A 236 -5.40 17.03 -9.57
N SER A 237 -4.34 17.07 -8.75
CA SER A 237 -3.94 18.26 -8.01
C SER A 237 -3.71 19.47 -8.92
N LYS A 238 -3.01 19.27 -10.04
CA LYS A 238 -2.76 20.32 -11.05
C LYS A 238 -4.05 20.79 -11.73
N GLU A 239 -5.02 19.89 -11.90
CA GLU A 239 -6.35 20.27 -12.41
C GLU A 239 -7.10 21.12 -11.39
N LEU A 240 -7.18 20.70 -10.13
CA LEU A 240 -7.83 21.48 -9.08
C LEU A 240 -7.24 22.89 -8.96
N GLU A 241 -5.91 23.01 -9.02
CA GLU A 241 -5.20 24.29 -9.05
C GLU A 241 -5.59 25.14 -10.27
N TYR A 242 -5.60 24.56 -11.47
CA TYR A 242 -6.01 25.26 -12.69
C TYR A 242 -7.45 25.80 -12.60
N TRP A 243 -8.39 24.99 -12.10
CA TRP A 243 -9.79 25.38 -11.94
C TRP A 243 -10.05 26.28 -10.73
N GLY A 244 -9.04 26.50 -9.87
CA GLY A 244 -9.14 27.30 -8.65
C GLY A 244 -10.02 26.66 -7.58
N ILE A 245 -10.01 25.33 -7.49
CA ILE A 245 -10.78 24.54 -6.53
C ILE A 245 -9.83 24.14 -5.40
N ASP A 246 -10.20 24.49 -4.17
CA ASP A 246 -9.40 24.13 -3.00
C ASP A 246 -9.46 22.63 -2.72
N GLU A 247 -8.31 22.01 -2.42
CA GLU A 247 -8.22 20.58 -2.15
C GLU A 247 -9.01 20.14 -0.91
N SER A 248 -9.31 21.07 0.01
CA SER A 248 -10.15 20.79 1.18
C SER A 248 -11.62 20.48 0.81
N LEU A 249 -12.06 20.82 -0.40
CA LEU A 249 -13.39 20.49 -0.91
C LEU A 249 -13.55 19.01 -1.27
N ILE A 250 -12.45 18.25 -1.32
CA ILE A 250 -12.50 16.80 -1.51
C ILE A 250 -13.27 16.17 -0.35
N SER A 251 -14.30 15.39 -0.68
CA SER A 251 -15.16 14.76 0.32
C SER A 251 -14.37 13.82 1.23
N ARG A 252 -14.74 13.76 2.51
CA ARG A 252 -14.01 13.03 3.56
C ARG A 252 -13.68 11.58 3.23
N CYS A 253 -14.56 10.88 2.52
CA CYS A 253 -14.34 9.49 2.11
C CYS A 253 -13.18 9.31 1.11
N CYS A 254 -12.81 10.34 0.35
CA CYS A 254 -11.72 10.32 -0.62
C CYS A 254 -10.49 11.11 -0.13
N GLN A 255 -10.69 12.07 0.78
CA GLN A 255 -9.69 13.06 1.19
C GLN A 255 -8.39 12.42 1.73
N HIS A 256 -8.52 11.47 2.67
CA HIS A 256 -7.36 10.81 3.26
C HIS A 256 -6.54 10.04 2.20
N ARG A 257 -7.22 9.25 1.37
CA ARG A 257 -6.61 8.44 0.30
C ARG A 257 -5.90 9.32 -0.74
N TYR A 258 -6.49 10.46 -1.09
CA TYR A 258 -5.90 11.43 -2.01
C TYR A 258 -4.62 12.04 -1.46
N HIS A 259 -4.66 12.63 -0.25
CA HIS A 259 -3.49 13.29 0.34
C HIS A 259 -2.36 12.31 0.68
N GLN A 260 -2.67 11.07 1.02
CA GLN A 260 -1.66 10.02 1.22
C GLN A 260 -0.91 9.74 -0.09
N ARG A 261 -1.63 9.46 -1.18
CA ARG A 261 -1.01 9.16 -2.49
C ARG A 261 -0.24 10.35 -3.07
N LYS A 262 -0.78 11.57 -2.92
CA LYS A 262 -0.09 12.79 -3.38
C LYS A 262 1.26 12.95 -2.68
N ARG A 263 1.32 12.74 -1.35
CA ARG A 263 2.57 12.83 -0.60
C ARG A 263 3.59 11.78 -1.02
N GLN A 264 3.16 10.52 -1.14
CA GLN A 264 4.02 9.42 -1.61
C GLN A 264 4.67 9.75 -2.95
N LEU A 265 3.86 10.14 -3.95
CA LEU A 265 4.40 10.49 -5.27
C LEU A 265 5.37 11.68 -5.24
N LEU A 266 5.15 12.66 -4.37
CA LEU A 266 6.06 13.79 -4.23
C LEU A 266 7.37 13.41 -3.56
N ASP A 267 7.34 12.51 -2.59
CA ASP A 267 8.54 12.01 -1.94
C ASP A 267 9.37 11.15 -2.92
N ASP A 268 8.72 10.25 -3.67
CA ASP A 268 9.37 9.43 -4.72
C ASP A 268 10.09 10.32 -5.76
N ILE A 269 9.42 11.37 -6.26
CA ILE A 269 10.02 12.30 -7.23
C ILE A 269 11.24 13.03 -6.64
N ARG A 270 11.15 13.46 -5.37
CA ARG A 270 12.26 14.14 -4.69
C ARG A 270 13.45 13.21 -4.50
N GLU A 271 13.22 11.95 -4.14
CA GLU A 271 14.28 10.95 -4.03
C GLU A 271 14.97 10.70 -5.37
N ASP A 272 14.21 10.62 -6.47
CA ASP A 272 14.76 10.50 -7.83
C ASP A 272 15.61 11.73 -8.23
N GLU A 273 15.14 12.95 -7.96
CA GLU A 273 15.87 14.20 -8.24
C GLU A 273 17.17 14.31 -7.41
N GLU A 274 17.13 13.91 -6.14
CA GLU A 274 18.30 13.86 -5.26
C GLU A 274 19.33 12.83 -5.76
N PHE A 275 18.85 11.69 -6.25
CA PHE A 275 19.69 10.65 -6.85
C PHE A 275 20.39 11.13 -8.13
N GLU A 276 19.67 11.78 -9.05
CA GLU A 276 20.24 12.32 -10.28
C GLU A 276 21.26 13.44 -10.02
N THR A 277 20.95 14.35 -9.08
CA THR A 277 21.85 15.46 -8.73
C THR A 277 23.18 14.94 -8.16
N LYS A 278 23.14 13.91 -7.32
CA LYS A 278 24.36 13.28 -6.79
C LYS A 278 25.21 12.64 -7.90
N HIS A 279 24.57 12.07 -8.92
CA HIS A 279 25.24 11.44 -10.06
C HIS A 279 25.90 12.44 -11.03
N THR A 280 25.32 13.63 -11.22
CA THR A 280 25.84 14.66 -12.12
C THR A 280 27.02 15.43 -11.54
N VAL A 281 27.01 15.70 -10.23
CA VAL A 281 28.14 16.36 -9.53
C VAL A 281 29.41 15.51 -9.58
N ASP A 282 29.30 14.19 -9.44
CA ASP A 282 30.44 13.27 -9.54
C ASP A 282 31.01 13.14 -10.97
N SER A 283 30.26 13.55 -12.00
CA SER A 283 30.66 13.44 -13.41
C SER A 283 31.29 14.72 -13.99
N THR A 284 31.15 15.86 -13.31
CA THR A 284 31.58 17.19 -13.83
C THR A 284 32.79 17.78 -13.10
N GLY A 285 33.45 17.00 -12.23
CA GLY A 285 34.72 17.39 -11.60
C GLY A 285 35.85 17.54 -12.63
N PRO A 286 36.73 18.55 -12.48
CA PRO A 286 37.75 18.85 -13.48
C PRO A 286 38.68 17.65 -13.66
N SER A 287 38.91 17.31 -14.92
CA SER A 287 39.88 16.32 -15.40
C SER A 287 41.23 16.52 -14.70
N SER A 288 41.47 15.76 -13.65
CA SER A 288 42.79 15.51 -13.09
C SER A 288 43.00 13.99 -13.04
N THR A 289 44.03 13.58 -13.75
CA THR A 289 44.56 12.24 -13.85
C THR A 289 44.73 11.60 -12.46
N GLY A 290 44.06 10.47 -12.19
CA GLY A 290 44.36 9.66 -11.02
C GLY A 290 43.20 8.77 -10.57
N SER A 291 43.32 7.48 -10.84
CA SER A 291 42.56 6.35 -10.27
C SER A 291 41.18 6.65 -9.67
N LEU A 292 40.15 6.31 -10.45
CA LEU A 292 38.82 6.00 -9.94
C LEU A 292 38.91 5.21 -8.61
N SER A 293 38.28 5.72 -7.56
CA SER A 293 38.38 5.13 -6.22
C SER A 293 37.88 3.68 -6.26
N TYR A 294 38.50 2.80 -5.47
CA TYR A 294 38.12 1.39 -5.37
C TYR A 294 36.62 1.23 -5.08
N GLN A 295 36.06 2.14 -4.29
CA GLN A 295 34.62 2.20 -3.98
C GLN A 295 33.77 2.43 -5.23
N GLN A 296 34.09 3.41 -6.08
CA GLN A 296 33.34 3.67 -7.32
C GLN A 296 33.47 2.53 -8.35
N ARG A 297 34.61 1.82 -8.36
CA ARG A 297 34.78 0.61 -9.19
C ARG A 297 33.92 -0.55 -8.68
N LEU A 298 33.92 -0.79 -7.37
CA LEU A 298 33.11 -1.84 -6.75
C LEU A 298 31.62 -1.56 -6.94
N TRP A 299 31.21 -0.31 -6.76
CA TRP A 299 29.82 0.11 -6.95
C TRP A 299 29.34 -0.13 -8.38
N ARG A 300 30.15 0.21 -9.40
CA ARG A 300 29.81 -0.10 -10.80
C ARG A 300 29.70 -1.59 -11.12
N VAL A 301 30.52 -2.43 -10.47
CA VAL A 301 30.48 -3.89 -10.64
C VAL A 301 29.21 -4.48 -10.02
N LEU A 302 28.74 -3.94 -8.89
CA LEU A 302 27.52 -4.39 -8.22
C LEU A 302 26.23 -3.86 -8.88
N ASP A 303 26.25 -2.61 -9.33
CA ASP A 303 25.08 -1.91 -9.87
C ASP A 303 24.75 -2.34 -11.32
N LYS A 304 25.79 -2.58 -12.14
CA LYS A 304 25.63 -3.00 -13.54
C LYS A 304 26.15 -4.42 -13.72
N PRO A 305 25.30 -5.46 -13.56
CA PRO A 305 25.74 -6.85 -13.68
C PRO A 305 26.30 -7.20 -15.07
N TYR A 306 26.02 -6.40 -16.09
CA TYR A 306 26.51 -6.58 -17.47
C TYR A 306 27.75 -5.73 -17.82
N SER A 307 28.25 -4.90 -16.89
CA SER A 307 29.33 -3.94 -17.19
C SER A 307 30.70 -4.57 -17.41
N SER A 308 30.97 -5.71 -16.77
CA SER A 308 32.27 -6.37 -16.73
C SER A 308 32.10 -7.89 -16.62
N PRO A 309 33.02 -8.71 -17.17
CA PRO A 309 32.98 -10.16 -16.99
C PRO A 309 32.95 -10.56 -15.51
N ILE A 310 33.64 -9.81 -14.63
CA ILE A 310 33.64 -10.06 -13.18
C ILE A 310 32.26 -9.78 -12.57
N ALA A 311 31.60 -8.70 -13.00
CA ALA A 311 30.23 -8.37 -12.57
C ALA A 311 29.23 -9.47 -12.95
N ARG A 312 29.37 -10.03 -14.16
CA ARG A 312 28.53 -11.12 -14.66
C ARG A 312 28.71 -12.39 -13.83
N ILE A 313 29.96 -12.74 -13.47
CA ILE A 313 30.25 -13.91 -12.63
C ILE A 313 29.63 -13.72 -11.24
N LEU A 314 29.86 -12.58 -10.59
CA LEU A 314 29.29 -12.29 -9.26
C LEU A 314 27.76 -12.33 -9.26
N PHE A 315 27.13 -11.79 -10.31
CA PHE A 315 25.68 -11.83 -10.49
C PHE A 315 25.14 -13.25 -10.68
N VAL A 316 25.82 -14.10 -11.46
CA VAL A 316 25.43 -15.51 -11.62
C VAL A 316 25.57 -16.25 -10.29
N VAL A 317 26.65 -16.00 -9.55
CA VAL A 317 26.86 -16.62 -8.23
C VAL A 317 25.78 -16.18 -7.23
N SER A 318 25.40 -14.90 -7.20
CA SER A 318 24.36 -14.42 -6.30
C SER A 318 22.99 -15.03 -6.62
N ILE A 319 22.62 -15.12 -7.91
CA ILE A 319 21.39 -15.78 -8.34
C ILE A 319 21.37 -17.25 -7.94
N LEU A 320 22.47 -17.98 -8.18
CA LEU A 320 22.57 -19.38 -7.80
C LEU A 320 22.42 -19.57 -6.29
N PHE A 321 23.06 -18.71 -5.50
CA PHE A 321 22.94 -18.73 -4.05
C PHE A 321 21.48 -18.48 -3.60
N THR A 322 20.81 -17.48 -4.17
CA THR A 322 19.40 -17.20 -3.89
C THR A 322 18.52 -18.42 -4.22
N ILE A 323 18.71 -19.05 -5.39
CA ILE A 323 17.95 -20.24 -5.79
C ILE A 323 18.19 -21.41 -4.82
N VAL A 324 19.44 -21.69 -4.46
CA VAL A 324 19.76 -22.75 -3.50
C VAL A 324 19.11 -22.45 -2.15
N SER A 325 19.16 -21.21 -1.68
CA SER A 325 18.54 -20.82 -0.41
C SER A 325 17.02 -20.99 -0.42
N THR A 326 16.34 -20.63 -1.51
CA THR A 326 14.88 -20.77 -1.61
C THR A 326 14.48 -22.24 -1.70
N VAL A 327 15.22 -23.08 -2.42
CA VAL A 327 14.98 -24.52 -2.48
C VAL A 327 15.15 -25.17 -1.11
N VAL A 328 16.20 -24.83 -0.36
CA VAL A 328 16.40 -25.34 1.01
C VAL A 328 15.22 -24.96 1.92
N VAL A 329 14.74 -23.72 1.83
CA VAL A 329 13.57 -23.26 2.59
C VAL A 329 12.31 -24.04 2.17
N ILE A 330 12.08 -24.24 0.88
CA ILE A 330 10.92 -25.00 0.37
C ILE A 330 10.99 -26.46 0.86
N MET A 331 12.15 -27.11 0.77
CA MET A 331 12.33 -28.48 1.24
C MET A 331 12.08 -28.61 2.74
N SER A 332 12.63 -27.69 3.54
CA SER A 332 12.37 -27.67 5.00
C SER A 332 10.90 -27.44 5.34
N SER A 333 10.19 -26.67 4.52
CA SER A 333 8.76 -26.40 4.69
C SER A 333 7.90 -27.60 4.25
N MET A 334 8.29 -28.28 3.17
CA MET A 334 7.62 -29.50 2.71
C MET A 334 7.77 -30.63 3.73
N GLU A 335 8.97 -30.86 4.25
CA GLU A 335 9.20 -31.88 5.28
C GLU A 335 8.30 -31.66 6.50
N MET A 336 8.08 -30.40 6.89
CA MET A 336 7.12 -30.04 7.93
C MET A 336 5.67 -30.40 7.57
N LEU A 337 5.23 -30.15 6.33
CA LEU A 337 3.88 -30.43 5.85
C LEU A 337 3.58 -31.94 5.76
N TRP A 338 4.50 -32.72 5.20
CA TRP A 338 4.37 -34.18 5.07
C TRP A 338 4.24 -34.86 6.44
N GLU A 339 4.87 -34.32 7.48
CA GLU A 339 4.77 -34.89 8.83
C GLU A 339 3.46 -34.50 9.56
N THR A 340 2.74 -33.49 9.07
CA THR A 340 1.48 -33.01 9.67
C THR A 340 0.22 -33.56 9.03
N ASP A 341 0.27 -34.05 7.78
CA ASP A 341 -0.91 -34.55 7.07
C ASP A 341 -1.31 -35.98 7.53
N PRO A 342 -2.50 -36.15 8.14
CA PRO A 342 -3.00 -37.46 8.54
C PRO A 342 -3.59 -38.28 7.37
N ILE A 343 -3.64 -37.74 6.16
CA ILE A 343 -4.23 -38.38 4.97
C ILE A 343 -3.23 -39.34 4.29
N ILE A 344 -1.93 -39.15 4.54
CA ILE A 344 -0.84 -39.90 3.90
C ILE A 344 -0.28 -41.01 4.82
N LYS A 345 -0.69 -41.04 6.09
CA LYS A 345 -0.27 -42.08 7.06
C LYS A 345 -1.26 -43.21 7.19
#